data_AF-A0A151L226-F1
#
_entry.id   AF-A0A151L226-F1
#
_cell.length_a   1.000
_cell.length_b   1.000
_cell.length_c   1.000
_cell.angle_alpha   90.00
_cell.angle_beta   90.00
_cell.angle_gamma   90.00
#
_symmetry.space_group_name_H-M   'P 1'
#
loop_
_entity.id
_entity.type
_entity.pdbx_description
1 polymer ?
#
loop_
_entity_poly.entity_id
_entity_poly.type
_entity_poly.pdbx_seq_one_letter_code
_entity_poly.pdbx_strand_id
1 'polypeptide(L)'
;AKAAGDAAGVQALINKLKVDLGIYNLYKTPLANFITKDNYCNATVISERVKVFYKSLSKTQLEQQKYILLLSHRNKGDAEGARAVVEGAKTFVEEAVKKANDMTVQVAESQMTTLKTGELAQITETSTYAYSAIGYSVLAILIIVLVMIIIYLILRYRRKKKMNKKDQYTKLLNQ
;
A
#
# COMPACT_ATOMS: atom_id res chain seq x y z
N ALA A 1 5.12 7.04 -2.63
CA ALA A 1 6.21 6.72 -1.70
C ALA A 1 6.86 7.97 -1.09
N LYS A 2 7.65 8.75 -1.84
CA LYS A 2 8.43 9.89 -1.30
C LYS A 2 7.63 10.91 -0.46
N ALA A 3 6.48 11.36 -0.95
CA ALA A 3 5.65 12.33 -0.22
C ALA A 3 5.17 11.82 1.16
N ALA A 4 4.87 10.52 1.28
CA ALA A 4 4.52 9.90 2.54
C ALA A 4 5.73 9.76 3.48
N GLY A 5 6.90 9.47 2.90
CA GLY A 5 8.18 9.51 3.61
C GLY A 5 8.47 10.89 4.20
N ASP A 6 8.44 11.93 3.38
CA ASP A 6 8.70 13.31 3.83
C ASP A 6 7.70 13.74 4.92
N ALA A 7 6.41 13.41 4.78
CA ALA A 7 5.41 13.67 5.81
C ALA A 7 5.73 12.96 7.14
N ALA A 8 6.14 11.69 7.09
CA ALA A 8 6.54 10.93 8.27
C ALA A 8 7.82 11.48 8.92
N GLY A 9 8.80 11.91 8.13
CA GLY A 9 10.02 12.55 8.62
C GLY A 9 9.73 13.87 9.33
N VAL A 10 8.94 14.75 8.72
CA VAL A 10 8.49 16.03 9.33
C VAL A 10 7.79 15.77 10.66
N GLN A 11 6.84 14.83 10.69
CA GLN A 11 6.10 14.52 11.91
C GLN A 11 6.99 13.92 12.99
N ALA A 12 7.92 13.04 12.63
CA ALA A 12 8.88 12.46 13.57
C ALA A 12 9.76 13.54 14.21
N LEU A 13 10.28 14.48 13.42
CA LEU A 13 11.11 15.58 13.93
C LEU A 13 10.31 16.50 14.86
N ILE A 14 9.09 16.89 14.47
CA ILE A 14 8.21 17.72 15.32
C ILE A 14 7.92 17.01 16.64
N ASN A 15 7.61 15.72 16.60
CA ASN A 15 7.30 14.94 17.80
C ASN A 15 8.52 14.84 18.73
N LYS A 16 9.71 14.58 18.19
CA LYS A 16 10.95 14.53 18.96
C LYS A 16 11.27 15.86 19.64
N LEU A 17 11.15 16.98 18.93
CA LEU A 17 11.36 18.30 19.51
C LEU A 17 10.34 18.63 20.61
N LYS A 18 9.07 18.19 20.46
CA LYS A 18 8.02 18.38 21.46
C LYS A 18 8.21 17.51 22.69
N VAL A 19 8.45 16.21 22.49
CA VAL A 19 8.48 15.22 23.57
C VAL A 19 9.81 15.26 24.30
N ASP A 20 10.92 15.27 23.56
CA ASP A 20 12.25 15.12 24.16
C ASP A 20 12.77 16.47 24.66
N LEU A 21 12.58 17.57 23.89
CA LEU A 21 13.03 18.92 24.30
C LEU A 21 11.94 19.81 24.90
N GLY A 22 10.67 19.40 24.86
CA GLY A 22 9.55 20.22 25.32
C GLY A 22 9.19 21.39 24.38
N ILE A 23 9.80 21.49 23.20
CA ILE A 23 9.67 22.65 22.29
C ILE A 23 8.42 22.49 21.44
N TYR A 24 7.42 23.34 21.69
CA TYR A 24 6.20 23.39 20.88
C TYR A 24 6.26 24.47 19.80
N ASN A 25 6.92 25.59 20.12
CA ASN A 25 7.05 26.75 19.26
C ASN A 25 8.50 27.23 19.28
N LEU A 26 9.01 27.63 18.12
CA LEU A 26 10.23 28.40 18.02
C LEU A 26 9.84 29.88 18.01
N TYR A 27 10.07 30.56 19.13
CA TYR A 27 9.52 31.89 19.41
C TYR A 27 7.98 31.86 19.38
N LYS A 28 7.36 32.63 18.47
CA LYS A 28 5.90 32.66 18.26
C LYS A 28 5.46 31.78 17.08
N THR A 29 6.39 31.04 16.49
CA THR A 29 6.13 30.21 15.30
C THR A 29 5.96 28.75 15.73
N PRO A 30 4.80 28.12 15.48
CA PRO A 30 4.63 26.69 15.70
C PRO A 30 5.65 25.88 14.92
N LEU A 31 6.14 24.79 15.52
CA LEU A 31 7.07 23.88 14.83
C LEU A 31 6.53 23.38 13.48
N ALA A 32 5.21 23.19 13.37
CA ALA A 32 4.55 22.76 12.14
C ALA A 32 4.66 23.77 10.98
N ASN A 33 4.86 25.05 11.27
CA ASN A 33 5.06 26.08 10.25
C ASN A 33 6.54 26.23 9.89
N PHE A 34 7.43 25.96 10.84
CA PHE A 34 8.87 26.07 10.62
C PHE A 34 9.45 24.84 9.92
N ILE A 35 9.04 23.65 10.35
CA ILE A 35 9.55 22.37 9.85
C ILE A 35 8.64 21.90 8.73
N THR A 36 9.22 21.79 7.54
CA THR A 36 8.53 21.42 6.31
C THR A 36 9.28 20.29 5.62
N LYS A 37 8.64 19.71 4.61
CA LYS A 37 9.26 18.71 3.73
C LYS A 37 10.56 19.19 3.09
N ASP A 38 10.75 20.51 2.95
CA ASP A 38 11.91 21.08 2.26
C ASP A 38 13.11 21.31 3.19
N ASN A 39 12.93 21.26 4.52
CA ASN A 39 13.97 21.60 5.47
C ASN A 39 14.17 20.62 6.63
N TYR A 40 13.29 19.63 6.84
CA TYR A 40 13.38 18.70 7.97
C TYR A 40 14.68 17.88 7.97
N CYS A 41 15.25 17.61 6.80
CA CYS A 41 16.51 16.88 6.63
C CYS A 41 17.75 17.76 6.80
N ASN A 42 17.60 19.08 6.92
CA ASN A 42 18.71 20.01 7.06
C ASN A 42 19.12 20.15 8.53
N ALA A 43 20.00 19.26 8.97
CA ALA A 43 20.50 19.22 10.34
C ALA A 43 21.09 20.55 10.80
N THR A 44 21.82 21.27 9.93
CA THR A 44 22.43 22.55 10.26
C THR A 44 21.36 23.62 10.52
N VAL A 45 20.37 23.77 9.65
CA VAL A 45 19.31 24.78 9.80
C VAL A 45 18.47 24.52 11.04
N ILE A 46 18.09 23.26 11.28
CA ILE A 46 17.30 22.88 12.45
C ILE A 46 18.11 23.08 13.73
N SER A 47 19.32 22.53 13.82
CA SER A 47 20.13 22.59 15.04
C SER A 47 20.54 24.02 15.40
N GLU A 48 20.93 24.85 14.43
CA GLU A 48 21.23 26.27 14.69
C GLU A 48 19.98 27.04 15.12
N ARG A 49 18.81 26.79 14.52
CA ARG A 49 17.58 27.45 14.97
C ARG A 49 17.22 27.10 16.40
N VAL A 50 17.30 25.81 16.76
CA VAL A 50 17.04 25.33 18.12
C VAL A 50 18.04 25.91 19.12
N LYS A 51 19.33 25.99 18.75
CA LYS A 51 20.38 26.61 19.56
C LYS A 51 20.15 28.10 19.81
N VAL A 52 19.79 28.87 18.77
CA VAL A 52 19.49 30.31 18.92
C VAL A 52 18.25 30.50 19.80
N PHE A 53 17.22 29.68 19.63
CA PHE A 53 16.05 29.67 20.49
C PHE A 53 16.43 29.37 21.95
N TYR A 54 17.18 28.30 22.20
CA TYR A 54 17.67 27.94 23.53
C TYR A 54 18.46 29.07 24.20
N LYS A 55 19.39 29.71 23.47
CA LYS A 55 20.20 30.82 24.01
C LYS A 55 19.37 32.05 24.34
N SER A 56 18.26 32.28 23.64
CA SER A 56 17.37 33.42 23.86
C SER A 56 16.54 33.31 25.15
N LEU A 57 16.41 32.11 25.73
CA LEU A 57 15.59 31.87 26.92
C LEU A 57 16.41 32.02 28.20
N SER A 58 15.94 32.81 29.16
CA SER A 58 16.54 32.86 30.50
C SER A 58 16.22 31.61 31.33
N LYS A 59 16.96 31.36 32.41
CA LYS A 59 16.64 30.27 33.36
C LYS A 59 15.20 30.35 33.88
N THR A 60 14.77 31.56 34.26
CA THR A 60 13.40 31.82 34.74
C THR A 60 12.35 31.49 33.69
N GLN A 61 12.58 31.83 32.41
CA GLN A 61 11.67 31.49 31.33
C GLN A 61 11.61 29.98 31.08
N LEU A 62 12.75 29.30 31.14
CA LEU A 62 12.83 27.86 30.99
C LEU A 62 12.07 27.12 32.11
N GLU A 63 12.14 27.60 33.36
CA GLU A 63 11.37 27.09 34.50
C GLU A 63 9.87 27.30 34.34
N GLN A 64 9.45 28.53 34.02
CA GLN A 64 8.03 28.88 33.83
C GLN A 64 7.38 28.05 32.72
N GLN A 65 8.11 27.83 31.63
CA GLN A 65 7.65 27.06 30.47
C GLN A 65 7.88 25.55 30.62
N LYS A 66 8.38 25.09 31.78
CA LYS A 66 8.63 23.67 32.10
C LYS A 66 9.56 22.95 31.10
N TYR A 67 10.56 23.65 30.57
CA TYR A 67 11.60 23.06 29.71
C TYR A 67 12.65 22.31 30.54
N ILE A 68 12.26 21.20 31.18
CA ILE A 68 13.09 20.48 32.16
C ILE A 68 14.44 20.04 31.55
N LEU A 69 14.44 19.49 30.34
CA LEU A 69 15.68 19.04 29.70
C LEU A 69 16.61 20.22 29.36
N LEU A 70 16.06 21.31 28.80
CA LEU A 70 16.85 22.51 28.48
C LEU A 70 17.40 23.20 29.76
N LEU A 71 16.65 23.18 30.87
CA LEU A 71 17.15 23.65 32.17
C LEU A 71 18.34 22.85 32.65
N SER A 72 18.28 21.52 32.52
CA SER A 72 19.40 20.65 32.90
C SER A 72 20.66 20.97 32.08
N HIS A 73 20.50 21.26 30.79
CA HIS A 73 21.59 21.70 29.92
C HIS A 73 22.16 23.05 30.35
N ARG A 74 21.29 24.00 30.74
CA ARG A 74 21.71 25.31 31.22
C ARG A 74 22.44 25.24 32.56
N ASN A 75 22.09 24.29 33.42
CA ASN A 75 22.76 24.08 34.70
C ASN A 75 24.18 23.51 34.56
N LYS A 76 24.48 22.83 33.44
CA LYS A 76 25.86 22.38 33.10
C LYS A 76 26.76 23.50 32.58
N GLY A 77 26.20 24.68 32.30
CA GLY A 77 26.91 25.82 31.75
C GLY A 77 26.50 26.12 30.31
N ASP A 78 26.56 27.40 29.93
CA ASP A 78 25.97 27.89 28.68
C ASP A 78 26.59 27.29 27.41
N ALA A 79 27.92 27.12 27.40
CA ALA A 79 28.62 26.54 26.26
C ALA A 79 28.32 25.05 26.09
N GLU A 80 28.34 24.29 27.19
CA GLU A 80 28.11 22.85 27.18
C GLU A 80 26.64 22.52 26.90
N GLY A 81 25.72 23.25 27.54
CA GLY A 81 24.29 23.10 27.29
C GLY A 81 23.91 23.41 25.84
N ALA A 82 24.47 24.49 25.26
CA ALA A 82 24.24 24.80 23.85
C ALA A 82 24.78 23.72 22.91
N ARG A 83 25.93 23.11 23.22
CA ARG A 83 26.46 21.97 22.46
C ARG A 83 25.53 20.76 22.54
N ALA A 84 25.08 20.39 23.74
CA ALA A 84 24.17 19.27 23.93
C ALA A 84 22.85 19.43 23.16
N VAL A 85 22.28 20.65 23.18
CA VAL A 85 21.06 20.97 22.42
C VAL A 85 21.27 20.86 20.90
N VAL A 86 22.42 21.31 20.40
CA VAL A 86 22.78 21.20 18.98
C VAL A 86 22.90 19.74 18.56
N GLU A 87 23.64 18.94 19.32
CA GLU A 87 23.84 17.52 19.01
C GLU A 87 22.53 16.75 19.09
N GLY A 88 21.71 16.97 20.12
CA GLY A 88 20.37 16.36 20.20
C GLY A 88 19.49 16.72 19.00
N ALA A 89 19.49 17.99 18.59
CA ALA A 89 18.74 18.42 17.40
C ALA A 89 19.23 17.76 16.11
N LYS A 90 20.55 17.54 15.94
CA LYS A 90 21.09 16.79 14.80
C LYS A 90 20.65 15.32 14.83
N THR A 91 20.74 14.66 15.98
CA THR A 91 20.29 13.27 16.14
C THR A 91 18.81 13.14 15.80
N PHE A 92 17.96 14.07 16.21
CA PHE A 92 16.55 14.04 15.85
C PHE A 92 16.30 14.19 14.35
N VAL A 93 17.11 15.00 13.66
CA VAL A 93 17.05 15.11 12.20
C VAL A 93 17.47 13.80 11.54
N GLU A 94 18.53 13.15 12.02
CA GLU A 94 18.96 11.84 11.51
C GLU A 94 17.87 10.77 11.69
N GLU A 95 17.25 10.70 12.87
CA GLU A 95 16.13 9.80 13.14
C GLU A 95 14.92 10.10 12.26
N ALA A 96 14.62 11.38 12.03
CA ALA A 96 13.54 11.80 11.15
C ALA A 96 13.79 11.42 9.68
N VAL A 97 15.03 11.59 9.19
CA VAL A 97 15.44 11.14 7.86
C VAL A 97 15.35 9.63 7.73
N LYS A 98 15.79 8.88 8.75
CA LYS A 98 15.64 7.43 8.79
C LYS A 98 14.17 7.02 8.70
N LYS A 99 13.29 7.65 9.51
CA LYS A 99 11.85 7.39 9.49
C LYS A 99 11.22 7.70 8.13
N ALA A 100 11.66 8.76 7.47
CA ALA A 100 11.21 9.13 6.13
C ALA A 100 11.59 8.08 5.08
N ASN A 101 12.81 7.57 5.15
CA ASN A 101 13.29 6.51 4.27
C ASN A 101 12.53 5.19 4.50
N ASP A 102 12.37 4.77 5.75
CA ASP A 102 11.62 3.55 6.10
C ASP A 102 10.18 3.60 5.59
N MET A 103 9.50 4.74 5.77
CA MET A 103 8.14 4.94 5.27
C MET A 103 8.08 4.98 3.74
N THR A 104 9.09 5.55 3.08
CA THR A 104 9.19 5.55 1.62
C THR A 104 9.28 4.12 1.09
N VAL A 105 10.12 3.29 1.70
CA VAL A 105 10.28 1.87 1.36
C VAL A 105 8.97 1.12 1.59
N GLN A 106 8.37 1.25 2.77
CA GLN A 106 7.10 0.59 3.11
C GLN A 106 5.98 0.91 2.12
N VAL A 107 5.83 2.18 1.73
CA VAL A 107 4.80 2.58 0.76
C VAL A 107 5.11 2.04 -0.63
N ALA A 108 6.39 2.03 -1.04
CA ALA A 108 6.78 1.46 -2.33
C ALA A 108 6.50 -0.05 -2.40
N GLU A 109 6.84 -0.79 -1.33
CA GLU A 109 6.56 -2.21 -1.22
C GLU A 109 5.05 -2.50 -1.26
N SER A 110 4.25 -1.75 -0.49
CA SER A 110 2.78 -1.89 -0.49
C SER A 110 2.15 -1.59 -1.84
N GLN A 111 2.69 -0.62 -2.58
CA GLN A 111 2.23 -0.32 -3.95
C GLN A 111 2.59 -1.47 -4.89
N MET A 112 3.80 -2.02 -4.78
CA MET A 112 4.25 -3.13 -5.62
C MET A 112 3.45 -4.42 -5.35
N THR A 113 3.12 -4.72 -4.10
CA THR A 113 2.28 -5.88 -3.75
C THR A 113 0.86 -5.70 -4.28
N THR A 114 0.28 -4.51 -4.14
CA THR A 114 -1.08 -4.21 -4.64
C THR A 114 -1.14 -4.31 -6.16
N LEU A 115 -0.12 -3.84 -6.88
CA LEU A 115 -0.03 -3.98 -8.34
C LEU A 115 0.05 -5.45 -8.75
N LYS A 116 0.91 -6.25 -8.11
CA LYS A 116 1.01 -7.70 -8.38
C LYS A 116 -0.30 -8.42 -8.11
N THR A 117 -0.96 -8.13 -6.99
CA THR A 117 -2.26 -8.73 -6.67
C THR A 117 -3.34 -8.30 -7.65
N GLY A 118 -3.34 -7.04 -8.08
CA GLY A 118 -4.27 -6.51 -9.09
C GLY A 118 -4.07 -7.16 -10.46
N GLU A 119 -2.82 -7.30 -10.93
CA GLU A 119 -2.51 -8.02 -12.17
C GLU A 119 -2.92 -9.50 -12.08
N LEU A 120 -2.60 -10.17 -10.97
CA LEU A 120 -3.02 -11.56 -10.76
C LEU A 120 -4.55 -11.70 -10.74
N ALA A 121 -5.26 -10.75 -10.12
CA ALA A 121 -6.72 -10.73 -10.13
C ALA A 121 -7.27 -10.53 -11.56
N GLN A 122 -6.73 -9.59 -12.34
CA GLN A 122 -7.13 -9.39 -13.73
C GLN A 122 -6.86 -10.60 -14.61
N ILE A 123 -5.68 -11.22 -14.46
CA ILE A 123 -5.34 -12.46 -15.18
C ILE A 123 -6.32 -13.55 -14.79
N THR A 124 -6.64 -13.71 -13.51
CA THR A 124 -7.58 -14.74 -13.05
C THR A 124 -8.98 -14.48 -13.62
N GLU A 125 -9.49 -13.25 -13.57
CA GLU A 125 -10.79 -12.89 -14.13
C GLU A 125 -10.85 -13.15 -15.63
N THR A 126 -9.89 -12.64 -16.41
CA THR A 126 -9.84 -12.86 -17.87
C THR A 126 -9.69 -14.34 -18.24
N SER A 127 -8.91 -15.09 -17.47
CA SER A 127 -8.75 -16.54 -17.65
C SER A 127 -10.06 -17.29 -17.39
N THR A 128 -10.79 -16.94 -16.32
CA THR A 128 -12.08 -17.55 -15.99
C THR A 128 -13.12 -17.30 -17.07
N TYR A 129 -13.24 -16.06 -17.57
CA TYR A 129 -14.17 -15.75 -18.66
C TYR A 129 -13.83 -16.49 -19.96
N ALA A 130 -12.54 -16.58 -20.31
CA ALA A 130 -12.10 -17.35 -21.49
C ALA A 130 -12.40 -18.85 -21.35
N TYR A 131 -12.16 -19.43 -20.16
CA TYR A 131 -12.48 -20.84 -19.90
C TYR A 131 -13.98 -21.13 -19.94
N SER A 132 -14.81 -20.25 -19.39
CA SER A 132 -16.27 -20.39 -19.48
C SER A 132 -16.74 -20.33 -20.93
N ALA A 133 -16.26 -19.38 -21.73
CA ALA A 133 -16.63 -19.27 -23.14
C ALA A 133 -16.26 -20.53 -23.95
N ILE A 134 -15.06 -21.08 -23.74
CA ILE A 134 -14.62 -22.33 -24.38
C ILE A 134 -15.49 -23.51 -23.91
N GLY A 135 -15.77 -23.61 -22.61
CA GLY A 135 -16.62 -24.66 -22.04
C GLY A 135 -18.04 -24.66 -22.63
N TYR A 136 -18.67 -23.49 -22.73
CA TYR A 136 -20.00 -23.35 -23.35
C TYR A 136 -19.99 -23.69 -24.84
N SER A 137 -18.94 -23.32 -25.58
CA SER A 137 -18.80 -23.67 -26.99
C SER A 137 -18.73 -25.19 -27.20
N VAL A 138 -17.89 -25.89 -26.42
CA VAL A 138 -17.78 -27.36 -26.48
C VAL A 138 -19.09 -28.03 -26.07
N LEU A 139 -19.73 -27.55 -24.99
CA LEU A 139 -21.02 -28.07 -24.53
C LEU A 139 -22.12 -27.92 -25.60
N ALA A 140 -22.16 -26.78 -26.31
CA ALA A 140 -23.11 -26.54 -27.39
C ALA A 140 -22.91 -27.52 -28.56
N ILE A 141 -21.67 -27.76 -28.99
CA ILE A 141 -21.36 -28.76 -30.04
C ILE A 141 -21.82 -30.15 -29.61
N LEU A 142 -21.55 -30.56 -28.36
CA LEU A 142 -21.98 -31.85 -27.83
C LEU A 142 -23.51 -32.02 -27.86
N ILE A 143 -24.27 -30.99 -27.48
CA ILE A 143 -25.74 -31.02 -27.53
C ILE A 143 -26.24 -31.20 -28.97
N ILE A 144 -25.69 -30.46 -29.93
CA ILE A 144 -26.06 -30.57 -31.35
C ILE A 144 -25.80 -31.98 -31.88
N VAL A 145 -24.62 -32.54 -31.58
CA VAL A 145 -24.25 -33.91 -31.98
C VAL A 145 -25.18 -34.94 -31.32
N LEU A 146 -25.49 -34.78 -30.03
CA LEU A 146 -26.38 -35.68 -29.30
C LEU A 146 -27.79 -35.70 -29.91
N VAL A 147 -28.34 -34.53 -30.23
CA VAL A 147 -29.64 -34.40 -30.91
C VAL A 147 -29.61 -35.08 -32.28
N MET A 148 -28.54 -34.87 -33.07
CA MET A 148 -28.37 -35.56 -34.35
C MET A 148 -28.37 -37.08 -34.19
N ILE A 149 -27.67 -37.60 -33.18
CA ILE A 149 -27.61 -39.05 -32.90
C ILE A 149 -29.00 -39.58 -32.54
N ILE A 150 -29.75 -38.90 -31.66
CA ILE A 150 -31.10 -39.33 -31.25
C ILE A 150 -32.04 -39.38 -32.47
N ILE A 151 -32.10 -38.30 -33.26
CA ILE A 151 -32.93 -38.24 -34.47
C ILE A 151 -32.50 -39.30 -35.48
N TYR A 152 -31.18 -39.48 -35.67
CA TYR A 152 -30.62 -40.51 -36.54
C TYR A 152 -31.04 -41.91 -36.10
N LEU A 153 -30.96 -42.22 -34.81
CA LEU A 153 -31.37 -43.50 -34.25
C LEU A 153 -32.87 -43.75 -34.49
N ILE A 154 -33.72 -42.75 -34.27
CA ILE A 154 -35.17 -42.84 -34.55
C ILE A 154 -35.41 -43.12 -36.05
N LEU A 155 -34.75 -42.39 -36.94
CA LEU A 155 -34.88 -42.58 -38.39
C LEU A 155 -34.36 -43.95 -38.85
N ARG A 156 -33.21 -44.38 -38.34
CA ARG A 156 -32.61 -45.68 -38.63
C ARG A 156 -33.51 -46.81 -38.16
N TYR A 157 -34.05 -46.69 -36.95
CA TYR A 157 -34.99 -47.65 -36.39
C TYR A 157 -36.27 -47.73 -37.25
N ARG A 158 -36.82 -46.58 -37.68
CA ARG A 158 -37.98 -46.54 -38.58
C ARG A 158 -37.72 -47.23 -39.92
N ARG A 159 -36.55 -47.02 -40.54
CA ARG A 159 -36.20 -47.67 -41.83
C ARG A 159 -36.11 -49.18 -41.68
N LYS A 160 -35.42 -49.68 -40.65
CA LYS A 160 -35.32 -51.13 -40.39
C LYS A 160 -36.69 -51.76 -40.12
N LYS A 161 -37.55 -51.10 -39.35
CA LYS A 161 -38.92 -51.58 -39.10
C LYS A 161 -39.75 -51.67 -40.38
N LYS A 162 -39.61 -50.73 -41.31
CA LYS A 162 -40.28 -50.80 -42.63
C LYS A 162 -39.79 -51.99 -43.46
N MET A 163 -38.50 -52.28 -43.48
CA MET A 163 -37.95 -53.42 -44.23
C MET A 163 -38.40 -54.76 -43.66
N ASN A 164 -38.32 -54.94 -42.34
CA ASN A 164 -38.76 -56.19 -41.70
C ASN A 164 -40.25 -56.50 -41.97
N LYS A 165 -41.11 -55.46 -42.04
CA LYS A 165 -42.51 -55.65 -42.43
C LYS A 165 -42.65 -56.10 -43.88
N LYS A 166 -41.88 -55.51 -44.80
CA LYS A 166 -41.91 -55.91 -46.22
C LYS A 166 -41.54 -57.38 -46.39
N ASP A 167 -40.48 -57.84 -45.73
CA ASP A 167 -40.03 -59.24 -45.84
C ASP A 167 -41.10 -60.24 -45.34
N GLN A 168 -41.86 -59.88 -44.31
CA GLN A 168 -42.98 -60.71 -43.85
C GLN A 168 -44.13 -60.76 -44.87
N TYR A 169 -44.48 -59.63 -45.51
CA TYR A 169 -45.49 -59.63 -46.57
C TYR A 169 -45.04 -60.45 -47.79
N THR A 170 -43.76 -60.35 -48.20
CA THR A 170 -43.24 -61.17 -49.31
C THR A 170 -43.31 -62.66 -49.00
N LYS A 171 -43.09 -63.05 -47.74
CA LYS A 171 -43.24 -64.45 -47.30
C LYS A 171 -44.70 -64.92 -47.31
N LEU A 172 -45.64 -64.10 -46.83
CA LEU A 172 -47.06 -64.44 -46.83
C LEU A 172 -47.67 -64.51 -48.24
N LEU A 173 -47.15 -63.74 -49.19
CA LEU A 173 -47.64 -63.72 -50.57
C LEU A 173 -47.08 -64.86 -51.44
N ASN A 174 -45.97 -65.47 -51.01
CA ASN A 174 -45.32 -66.60 -51.70
C ASN A 174 -45.76 -67.97 -51.14
N GLN A 175 -46.75 -68.00 -50.23
CA GLN A 175 -47.53 -69.20 -49.91
C GLN A 175 -48.84 -69.18 -50.69
#